data_AF-A0A929K782-F1
#
_entry.id   AF-A0A929K782-F1
#
_cell.length_a   1.000
_cell.length_b   1.000
_cell.length_c   1.000
_cell.angle_alpha   90.00
_cell.angle_beta   90.00
_cell.angle_gamma   90.00
#
_symmetry.space_group_name_H-M   'P 1'
#
loop_
_entity.id
_entity.type
_entity.pdbx_description
1 polymer ?
#
loop_
_entity_poly.entity_id
_entity_poly.type
_entity_poly.pdbx_seq_one_letter_code
_entity_poly.pdbx_strand_id
1 'polypeptide(L)'
;GELLGLDKDFSTLKKHDKDGFEIELTSVLNKYLGKEFRHLVTAFFEDINEKSVCKVEVKPSPKPVYLRRDKGSEFYIRAGNSSQPLDMEEANEYISMHWKK
;
A
#
# COMPACT_ATOMS: atom_id res chain seq x y z
N GLY A 1 -5.13 -20.61 12.89
CA GLY A 1 -5.90 -19.36 12.76
C GLY A 1 -7.04 -19.61 11.81
N GLU A 2 -8.18 -18.95 12.01
CA GLU A 2 -9.32 -19.02 11.09
C GLU A 2 -9.16 -17.92 10.02
N LEU A 3 -9.38 -18.26 8.75
CA LEU A 3 -9.36 -17.29 7.66
C LEU A 3 -10.64 -16.45 7.74
N LEU A 4 -10.55 -15.11 7.79
CA LEU A 4 -11.73 -14.24 7.96
C LEU A 4 -12.42 -13.86 6.64
N GLY A 5 -11.65 -13.72 5.56
CA GLY A 5 -12.16 -13.25 4.26
C GLY A 5 -12.39 -11.74 4.19
N LEU A 6 -12.68 -11.23 3.00
CA LEU A 6 -12.93 -9.81 2.70
C LEU A 6 -14.40 -9.42 2.60
N ASP A 7 -15.34 -10.32 2.92
CA ASP A 7 -16.78 -10.08 2.73
C ASP A 7 -17.27 -8.84 3.51
N LYS A 8 -16.73 -8.64 4.72
CA LYS A 8 -17.03 -7.45 5.52
C LYS A 8 -16.49 -6.19 4.85
N ASP A 9 -15.26 -6.23 4.34
CA ASP A 9 -14.67 -5.09 3.63
C ASP A 9 -15.47 -4.74 2.38
N PHE A 10 -15.84 -5.74 1.56
CA PHE A 10 -16.68 -5.54 0.37
C PHE A 10 -18.00 -4.85 0.70
N SER A 11 -18.65 -5.22 1.81
CA SER A 11 -19.91 -4.63 2.24
C SER A 11 -19.85 -3.13 2.57
N THR A 12 -18.65 -2.58 2.80
CA THR A 12 -18.46 -1.14 3.09
C THR A 12 -18.29 -0.28 1.85
N LEU A 13 -18.09 -0.91 0.68
CA LEU A 13 -17.80 -0.23 -0.58
C LEU A 13 -19.09 0.12 -1.33
N LYS A 14 -18.99 0.92 -2.39
CA LYS A 14 -20.15 1.15 -3.28
C LYS A 14 -20.50 -0.07 -4.12
N LYS A 15 -19.47 -0.80 -4.53
CA LYS A 15 -19.59 -2.05 -5.28
C LYS A 15 -19.09 -3.17 -4.36
N HIS A 16 -20.00 -4.05 -3.96
CA HIS A 16 -19.74 -5.04 -2.91
C HIS A 16 -19.03 -6.28 -3.45
N ASP A 17 -17.97 -6.10 -4.24
CA ASP A 17 -17.21 -7.18 -4.87
C ASP A 17 -15.72 -6.86 -4.96
N LYS A 18 -14.95 -7.82 -5.51
CA LYS A 18 -13.49 -7.73 -5.72
C LYS A 18 -13.09 -6.50 -6.55
N ASP A 19 -13.87 -6.18 -7.58
CA ASP A 19 -13.61 -5.04 -8.47
C ASP A 19 -13.82 -3.71 -7.72
N GLY A 20 -14.90 -3.61 -6.92
CA GLY A 20 -15.12 -2.49 -6.03
C GLY A 20 -13.96 -2.27 -5.06
N PHE A 21 -13.41 -3.35 -4.51
CA PHE A 21 -12.26 -3.30 -3.63
C PHE A 21 -11.00 -2.82 -4.35
N GLU A 22 -10.73 -3.29 -5.58
CA GLU A 22 -9.57 -2.83 -6.34
C GLU A 22 -9.67 -1.34 -6.73
N ILE A 23 -10.88 -0.86 -7.04
CA ILE A 23 -11.14 0.57 -7.27
C ILE A 23 -10.82 1.37 -6.02
N GLU A 24 -11.30 0.95 -4.85
CA GLU A 24 -11.05 1.68 -3.59
C GLU A 24 -9.57 1.61 -3.19
N LEU A 25 -8.92 0.45 -3.32
CA LEU A 25 -7.47 0.30 -3.10
C LEU A 25 -6.69 1.29 -4.00
N THR A 26 -7.06 1.36 -5.28
CA THR A 26 -6.46 2.30 -6.24
C THR A 26 -6.71 3.75 -5.83
N SER A 27 -7.92 4.09 -5.37
CA SER A 27 -8.27 5.41 -4.85
C SER A 27 -7.40 5.81 -3.66
N VAL A 28 -7.24 4.93 -2.67
CA VAL A 28 -6.43 5.13 -1.47
C VAL A 28 -4.95 5.32 -1.84
N LEU A 29 -4.40 4.46 -2.70
CA LEU A 29 -3.01 4.58 -3.17
C LEU A 29 -2.79 5.92 -3.88
N ASN A 30 -3.70 6.31 -4.78
CA ASN A 30 -3.61 7.56 -5.52
C ASN A 30 -3.70 8.78 -4.61
N LYS A 31 -4.57 8.74 -3.59
CA LYS A 31 -4.79 9.83 -2.64
C LYS A 31 -3.54 10.07 -1.78
N TYR A 32 -2.95 9.01 -1.24
CA TYR A 32 -1.94 9.14 -0.21
C TYR A 32 -0.50 8.99 -0.70
N LEU A 33 -0.25 8.22 -1.77
CA LEU A 33 1.09 8.00 -2.31
C LEU A 33 1.32 8.72 -3.64
N GLY A 34 0.25 8.95 -4.41
CA GLY A 34 0.30 9.57 -5.73
C GLY A 34 0.10 8.57 -6.86
N LYS A 35 -0.55 9.05 -7.93
CA LYS A 35 -0.93 8.22 -9.08
C LYS A 35 0.26 7.61 -9.80
N GLU A 36 1.42 8.26 -9.74
CA GLU A 36 2.64 7.81 -10.41
C GLU A 36 3.14 6.46 -9.90
N PHE A 37 2.80 6.04 -8.67
CA PHE A 37 3.29 4.78 -8.08
C PHE A 37 2.33 3.60 -8.24
N ARG A 38 1.12 3.81 -8.75
CA ARG A 38 0.09 2.75 -8.86
C ARG A 38 0.55 1.55 -9.70
N HIS A 39 1.42 1.78 -10.69
CA HIS A 39 1.96 0.73 -11.55
C HIS A 39 2.92 -0.24 -10.82
N LEU A 40 3.40 0.13 -9.63
CA LEU A 40 4.25 -0.70 -8.80
C LEU A 40 3.45 -1.66 -7.91
N VAL A 41 2.13 -1.48 -7.80
CA VAL A 41 1.25 -2.26 -6.94
C VAL A 41 0.33 -3.12 -7.79
N THR A 42 0.26 -4.41 -7.49
CA THR A 42 -0.64 -5.37 -8.13
C THR A 42 -1.42 -6.12 -7.08
N ALA A 43 -2.75 -6.13 -7.22
CA ALA A 43 -3.66 -6.89 -6.36
C ALA A 43 -4.06 -8.18 -7.05
N PHE A 44 -4.00 -9.28 -6.32
CA PHE A 44 -4.47 -10.60 -6.75
C PHE A 44 -5.55 -11.06 -5.79
N PHE A 45 -6.66 -11.55 -6.32
CA PHE A 45 -7.75 -12.09 -5.50
C PHE A 45 -7.80 -13.60 -5.65
N GLU A 46 -7.73 -14.28 -4.52
CA GLU A 46 -7.82 -15.74 -4.43
C GLU A 46 -8.97 -16.11 -3.51
N ASP A 47 -9.70 -17.16 -3.86
CA ASP A 47 -10.74 -17.71 -2.98
C ASP A 47 -10.20 -18.96 -2.30
N ILE A 48 -10.14 -18.93 -0.97
CA ILE A 48 -9.61 -20.01 -0.15
C ILE A 48 -10.71 -20.41 0.83
N ASN A 49 -11.18 -21.66 0.75
CA ASN A 49 -12.28 -22.18 1.57
C ASN A 49 -13.51 -21.24 1.52
N GLU A 50 -13.93 -20.87 0.30
CA GLU A 50 -15.09 -20.00 0.03
C GLU A 50 -14.96 -18.56 0.55
N LYS A 51 -13.77 -18.15 1.02
CA LYS A 51 -13.51 -16.80 1.49
C LYS A 51 -12.51 -16.10 0.57
N SER A 52 -12.85 -14.90 0.11
CA SER A 52 -11.96 -14.10 -0.74
C SER A 52 -10.82 -13.46 0.06
N VAL A 53 -9.62 -13.53 -0.48
CA VAL A 53 -8.39 -12.93 0.06
C VAL A 53 -7.74 -12.08 -1.02
N CYS A 54 -7.27 -10.88 -0.66
CA CYS A 54 -6.49 -10.02 -1.55
C CYS A 54 -5.01 -10.07 -1.16
N LYS A 55 -4.18 -10.55 -2.09
CA LYS A 55 -2.72 -10.49 -2.01
C LYS A 55 -2.25 -9.25 -2.77
N VAL A 56 -1.53 -8.37 -2.08
CA VAL A 56 -0.94 -7.18 -2.69
C VAL A 56 0.55 -7.39 -2.87
N GLU A 57 1.02 -7.37 -4.11
CA GLU A 57 2.44 -7.34 -4.46
C GLU A 57 2.88 -5.91 -4.77
N VAL A 58 4.02 -5.51 -4.21
CA VAL A 58 4.57 -4.17 -4.36
C VAL A 58 6.01 -4.28 -4.87
N LYS A 59 6.29 -3.68 -6.04
CA LYS A 59 7.63 -3.58 -6.62
C LYS A 59 8.40 -2.41 -6.00
N PRO A 60 9.74 -2.49 -5.92
CA PRO A 60 10.57 -1.36 -5.51
C PRO A 60 10.31 -0.14 -6.39
N SER A 61 10.12 1.02 -5.76
CA SER A 61 9.99 2.29 -6.47
C SER A 61 11.36 2.76 -6.98
N PRO A 62 11.44 3.42 -8.16
CA PRO A 62 12.70 4.00 -8.65
C PRO A 62 13.08 5.30 -7.94
N LYS A 63 12.22 5.83 -7.08
CA LYS A 63 12.45 7.06 -6.30
C LYS A 63 11.76 6.99 -4.93
N PRO A 64 12.13 7.85 -3.97
CA PRO A 64 11.48 7.90 -2.66
C PRO A 64 9.97 8.14 -2.77
N VAL A 65 9.19 7.48 -1.90
CA VAL A 65 7.73 7.59 -1.84
C VAL A 65 7.34 8.12 -0.46
N TYR A 66 6.63 9.25 -0.42
CA TYR A 66 6.15 9.86 0.82
C TYR A 66 4.65 9.61 0.99
N LEU A 67 4.25 9.24 2.21
CA LEU A 67 2.85 9.15 2.60
C LEU A 67 2.34 10.57 2.89
N ARG A 68 1.38 11.04 2.11
CA ARG A 68 0.75 12.35 2.29
C ARG A 68 -0.37 12.24 3.32
N ARG A 69 -0.44 13.16 4.27
CA ARG A 69 -1.54 13.34 5.22
C ARG A 69 -1.88 14.82 5.32
N ASP A 70 -2.99 15.14 5.99
CA ASP A 70 -3.43 16.53 6.18
C ASP A 70 -2.39 17.40 6.91
N LYS A 71 -1.55 16.77 7.76
CA LYS A 71 -0.51 17.45 8.55
C LYS A 71 0.87 17.50 7.88
N GLY A 72 1.02 16.98 6.66
CA GLY A 72 2.30 16.95 5.94
C GLY A 72 2.60 15.62 5.26
N SER A 73 3.88 15.40 4.97
CA SER A 73 4.37 14.16 4.35
C SER A 73 5.23 13.38 5.33
N GLU A 74 5.01 12.08 5.39
CA GLU A 74 5.73 11.14 6.25
C GLU A 74 6.54 10.16 5.38
N PHE A 75 7.72 9.76 5.84
CA PHE A 75 8.56 8.78 5.16
C PHE A 75 8.69 7.53 6.03
N TYR A 76 8.44 6.37 5.45
CA TYR A 76 8.50 5.10 6.16
C TYR A 76 9.38 4.11 5.41
N ILE A 77 10.12 3.30 6.16
CA ILE A 77 10.81 2.13 5.65
C ILE A 77 10.30 0.88 6.35
N ARG A 78 10.48 -0.28 5.72
CA ARG A 78 10.25 -1.57 6.37
C ARG A 78 11.55 -2.05 6.98
N ALA A 79 11.62 -2.10 8.31
CA ALA A 79 12.75 -2.65 9.07
C ALA A 79 12.30 -3.95 9.74
N GLY A 80 12.76 -5.07 9.18
CA GLY A 80 12.34 -6.41 9.61
C GLY A 80 10.83 -6.65 9.42
N ASN A 81 10.13 -6.91 10.52
CA ASN A 81 8.68 -7.14 10.52
C ASN A 81 7.85 -5.87 10.79
N SER A 82 8.48 -4.70 10.89
CA SER A 82 7.83 -3.44 11.28
C SER A 82 8.02 -2.34 10.23
N SER A 83 7.06 -1.42 10.17
CA SER A 83 7.20 -0.17 9.43
C SER A 83 7.68 0.92 10.38
N GLN A 84 8.82 1.53 10.09
CA GLN A 84 9.44 2.57 10.92
C GLN A 84 9.32 3.92 10.23
N PRO A 85 8.76 4.95 10.89
CA PRO A 85 8.86 6.31 10.40
C PRO A 85 10.31 6.78 10.49
N LEU A 86 10.78 7.49 9.48
CA LEU A 86 12.05 8.19 9.52
C LEU A 86 11.79 9.69 9.67
N ASP A 87 12.59 10.36 10.49
CA ASP A 87 12.61 11.82 10.51
C ASP A 87 13.28 12.39 9.24
N MET A 88 13.42 13.72 9.18
CA MET A 88 13.99 14.37 8.00
C MET A 88 15.47 14.02 7.78
N GLU A 89 16.26 13.89 8.84
CA GLU A 89 17.68 13.58 8.75
C GLU A 89 17.87 12.13 8.31
N GLU A 90 17.20 11.20 8.98
CA GLU A 90 17.22 9.78 8.67
C GLU A 90 16.72 9.49 7.25
N ALA A 91 15.63 10.16 6.83
CA ALA A 91 15.09 10.00 5.48
C ALA A 91 16.08 10.48 4.42
N ASN A 92 16.73 11.63 4.62
CA ASN A 92 17.73 12.15 3.68
C ASN A 92 18.92 11.20 3.54
N GLU A 93 19.43 10.68 4.65
CA GLU A 93 20.52 9.71 4.64
C GLU A 93 20.10 8.42 3.91
N TYR A 94 18.95 7.85 4.28
CA TYR A 94 18.43 6.63 3.64
C TYR A 94 18.25 6.81 2.13
N ILE A 95 17.66 7.93 1.69
CA ILE A 95 17.44 8.24 0.28
C ILE A 95 18.76 8.31 -0.49
N SER A 96 19.77 8.96 0.10
CA SER A 96 21.10 9.11 -0.51
C SER A 96 21.82 7.77 -0.70
N MET A 97 21.51 6.76 0.12
CA MET A 97 22.12 5.44 0.06
C MET A 97 21.36 4.49 -0.87
N HIS A 98 20.03 4.53 -0.86
CA HIS A 98 19.18 3.52 -1.47
C HIS A 98 18.92 3.74 -2.98
N TRP A 99 18.80 4.99 -3.42
CA TRP A 99 18.50 5.34 -4.82
C TRP A 99 19.67 6.05 -5.51
N LYS A 100 20.92 5.67 -5.18
CA LYS A 100 22.10 6.26 -5.83
C LYS A 100 21.99 6.18 -7.35
N LYS A 101 22.35 7.29 -8.00
CA LYS A 101 22.55 7.38 -9.45
C LYS A 101 23.76 6.56 -9.87
#